data_AF-I0AMP7-F1
#
_entry.id   AF-I0AMP7-F1
#
_cell.length_a   1.000
_cell.length_b   1.000
_cell.length_c   1.000
_cell.angle_alpha   90.00
_cell.angle_beta   90.00
_cell.angle_gamma   90.00
#
_symmetry.space_group_name_H-M   'P 1'
#
loop_
_entity.id
_entity.type
_entity.pdbx_description
1 polymer ?
#
loop_
_entity_poly.entity_id
_entity_poly.type
_entity_poly.pdbx_seq_one_letter_code
_entity_poly.pdbx_strand_id
1 'polypeptide(L)'
;MNSETVMTRLFEKLNDLKAIFMYSEKLIPVIQSLIDFMRDTIPLLENINHSITDSAAKIPKVAHQINNVTNATELATNEILDLIDKVLNETSHSESMLERLLELEKEKAELIREVALESNSPKAVELLQKYDEKYDNSARIEVLLGVIKNIKEYANSITISLQVQDITAQQLAAVNHLIDSVQKKLGSLINDIEKSHIKSTEDLQIPFEESMTFDPNARYQNGTSSQQLVDDVITKKINASSQEEIDRLFRK
;
A
#
# COMPACT_ATOMS: atom_id res chain seq x y z
N MET A 1 -42.80 90.29 -15.81
CA MET A 1 -42.53 89.18 -16.75
C MET A 1 -41.20 88.47 -16.43
N ASN A 2 -40.90 88.15 -15.16
CA ASN A 2 -39.62 87.49 -14.80
C ASN A 2 -39.77 86.31 -13.83
N SER A 3 -40.98 85.99 -13.38
CA SER A 3 -41.25 84.90 -12.43
C SER A 3 -41.62 83.58 -13.13
N GLU A 4 -42.25 83.65 -14.31
CA GLU A 4 -42.58 82.46 -15.12
C GLU A 4 -41.32 81.75 -15.62
N THR A 5 -40.33 82.49 -16.13
CA THR A 5 -39.07 81.94 -16.63
C THR A 5 -38.20 81.30 -15.55
N VAL A 6 -38.25 81.82 -14.32
CA VAL A 6 -37.53 81.23 -13.17
C VAL A 6 -38.22 79.95 -12.71
N MET A 7 -39.56 79.93 -12.64
CA MET A 7 -40.32 78.72 -12.30
C MET A 7 -40.14 77.62 -13.34
N THR A 8 -40.11 77.94 -14.64
CA THR A 8 -39.86 76.95 -15.70
C THR A 8 -38.48 76.31 -15.58
N ARG A 9 -37.42 77.10 -15.31
CA ARG A 9 -36.07 76.56 -15.04
C ARG A 9 -36.00 75.71 -13.78
N LEU A 10 -36.73 76.09 -12.74
CA LEU A 10 -36.82 75.29 -11.51
C LEU A 10 -37.49 73.93 -11.80
N PHE A 11 -38.56 73.93 -12.60
CA PHE A 11 -39.22 72.71 -13.05
C PHE A 11 -38.33 71.84 -13.95
N GLU A 12 -37.54 72.42 -14.85
CA GLU A 12 -36.53 71.69 -15.63
C GLU A 12 -35.48 71.03 -14.72
N LYS A 13 -34.96 71.76 -13.73
CA LYS A 13 -33.99 71.22 -12.76
C LYS A 13 -34.60 70.14 -11.86
N LEU A 14 -35.87 70.25 -11.48
CA LEU A 14 -36.60 69.22 -10.75
C LEU A 14 -36.87 67.99 -11.63
N ASN A 15 -37.10 68.17 -12.93
CA ASN A 15 -37.21 67.07 -13.89
C ASN A 15 -35.87 66.38 -14.14
N ASP A 16 -34.75 67.13 -14.21
CA ASP A 16 -33.40 66.56 -14.24
C ASP A 16 -33.13 65.72 -12.99
N LEU A 17 -33.49 66.23 -11.80
CA LEU A 17 -33.36 65.51 -10.54
C LEU A 17 -34.23 64.24 -10.51
N LYS A 18 -35.47 64.33 -10.99
CA LYS A 18 -36.38 63.19 -11.14
C LYS A 18 -35.80 62.13 -12.09
N ALA A 19 -35.16 62.55 -13.18
CA ALA A 19 -34.49 61.63 -14.10
C ALA A 19 -33.34 60.89 -13.40
N ILE A 20 -32.53 61.58 -12.60
CA ILE A 20 -31.48 60.95 -11.78
C ILE A 20 -32.07 59.93 -10.81
N PHE A 21 -33.18 60.26 -10.13
CA PHE A 21 -33.87 59.31 -9.26
C PHE A 21 -34.40 58.09 -10.01
N MET A 22 -34.99 58.26 -11.20
CA MET A 22 -35.43 57.15 -12.06
C MET A 22 -34.26 56.29 -12.56
N TYR A 23 -33.07 56.87 -12.78
CA TYR A 23 -31.86 56.12 -13.10
C TYR A 23 -31.33 55.36 -11.87
N SER A 24 -31.36 55.96 -10.69
CA SER A 24 -30.96 55.29 -9.45
C SER A 24 -31.88 54.13 -9.08
N GLU A 25 -33.17 54.24 -9.35
CA GLU A 25 -34.15 53.15 -9.19
C GLU A 25 -33.83 51.95 -10.10
N LYS A 26 -33.29 52.21 -11.30
CA LYS A 26 -32.80 51.17 -12.22
C LYS A 26 -31.43 50.59 -11.83
N LEU A 27 -30.62 51.30 -11.05
CA LEU A 27 -29.31 50.82 -10.57
C LEU A 27 -29.45 49.92 -9.34
N ILE A 28 -30.46 50.13 -8.50
CA ILE A 28 -30.70 49.31 -7.29
C ILE A 28 -30.77 47.80 -7.61
N PRO A 29 -31.57 47.34 -8.60
CA PRO A 29 -31.60 45.92 -8.98
C PRO A 29 -30.25 45.36 -9.42
N VAL A 30 -29.44 46.16 -10.13
CA VAL A 30 -28.12 45.76 -10.61
C VAL A 30 -27.14 45.59 -9.45
N ILE A 31 -27.15 46.53 -8.50
CA ILE A 31 -26.35 46.45 -7.27
C ILE A 31 -26.80 45.26 -6.43
N GLN A 32 -28.12 45.02 -6.32
CA GLN A 32 -28.65 43.87 -5.60
C GLN A 32 -28.21 42.54 -6.23
N SER A 33 -28.30 42.41 -7.57
CA SER A 33 -27.79 41.24 -8.28
C SER A 33 -26.28 41.05 -8.12
N LEU A 34 -25.50 42.14 -8.03
CA LEU A 34 -24.07 42.06 -7.74
C LEU A 34 -23.79 41.59 -6.31
N ILE A 35 -24.57 42.07 -5.34
CA ILE A 35 -24.48 41.65 -3.94
C ILE A 35 -24.85 40.17 -3.81
N ASP A 36 -25.95 39.74 -4.43
CA ASP A 36 -26.39 38.34 -4.43
C ASP A 36 -25.33 37.45 -5.11
N PHE A 37 -24.76 37.90 -6.24
CA PHE A 37 -23.65 37.21 -6.90
C PHE A 37 -22.40 37.08 -6.03
N MET A 38 -21.98 38.15 -5.33
CA MET A 38 -20.85 38.08 -4.40
C MET A 38 -21.15 37.16 -3.20
N ARG A 39 -22.39 37.20 -2.70
CA ARG A 39 -22.85 36.37 -1.59
C ARG A 39 -22.79 34.87 -1.92
N ASP A 40 -23.00 34.52 -3.18
CA ASP A 40 -22.91 33.12 -3.64
C ASP A 40 -21.48 32.72 -4.05
N THR A 41 -20.73 33.65 -4.65
CA THR A 41 -19.41 33.35 -5.23
C THR A 41 -18.28 33.32 -4.19
N ILE A 42 -18.33 34.20 -3.18
CA ILE A 42 -17.30 34.25 -2.12
C ILE A 42 -17.24 32.93 -1.34
N PRO A 43 -18.36 32.37 -0.82
CA PRO A 43 -18.32 31.09 -0.11
C PRO A 43 -17.84 29.93 -0.99
N LEU A 44 -18.15 29.97 -2.29
CA LEU A 44 -17.72 28.93 -3.23
C LEU A 44 -16.20 28.97 -3.46
N LEU A 45 -15.62 30.17 -3.58
CA LEU A 45 -14.16 30.35 -3.63
C LEU A 45 -13.47 29.90 -2.33
N GLU A 46 -14.09 30.19 -1.18
CA GLU A 46 -13.57 29.80 0.13
C GLU A 46 -13.57 28.27 0.32
N ASN A 47 -14.66 27.60 -0.08
CA ASN A 47 -14.75 26.14 -0.09
C ASN A 47 -13.72 25.49 -1.02
N ILE A 48 -13.48 26.07 -2.20
CA ILE A 48 -12.45 25.60 -3.14
C ILE A 48 -11.06 25.76 -2.52
N ASN A 49 -10.77 26.92 -1.92
CA ASN A 49 -9.49 27.18 -1.27
C ASN A 49 -9.23 26.18 -0.12
N HIS A 50 -10.25 25.93 0.71
CA HIS A 50 -10.14 24.95 1.78
C HIS A 50 -9.90 23.53 1.24
N SER A 51 -10.68 23.11 0.23
CA SER A 51 -10.52 21.79 -0.41
C SER A 51 -9.15 21.59 -1.05
N ILE A 52 -8.60 22.63 -1.68
CA ILE A 52 -7.26 22.64 -2.26
C ILE A 52 -6.19 22.56 -1.17
N THR A 53 -6.34 23.33 -0.09
CA THR A 53 -5.43 23.35 1.05
C THR A 53 -5.36 21.98 1.73
N ASP A 54 -6.51 21.37 1.99
CA ASP A 54 -6.62 20.02 2.55
C ASP A 54 -5.96 18.97 1.66
N SER A 55 -6.18 19.05 0.34
CA SER A 55 -5.58 18.14 -0.63
C SER A 55 -4.06 18.31 -0.69
N ALA A 56 -3.57 19.55 -0.68
CA ALA A 56 -2.15 19.87 -0.65
C ALA A 56 -1.46 19.36 0.62
N ALA A 57 -2.17 19.31 1.76
CA ALA A 57 -1.65 18.76 3.02
C ALA A 57 -1.61 17.21 3.04
N LYS A 58 -2.53 16.53 2.35
CA LYS A 58 -2.61 15.06 2.32
C LYS A 58 -1.68 14.43 1.28
N ILE A 59 -1.46 15.10 0.16
CA ILE A 59 -0.61 14.64 -0.95
C ILE A 59 0.80 14.20 -0.50
N PRO A 60 1.55 14.96 0.33
CA PRO A 60 2.89 14.56 0.77
C PRO A 60 2.88 13.28 1.60
N LYS A 61 1.83 13.07 2.41
CA LYS A 61 1.67 11.84 3.20
C LYS A 61 1.52 10.62 2.30
N VAL A 62 0.75 10.75 1.20
CA VAL A 62 0.59 9.68 0.21
C VAL A 62 1.90 9.39 -0.51
N ALA A 63 2.65 10.42 -0.93
CA ALA A 63 3.95 10.22 -1.57
C ALA A 63 4.94 9.49 -0.65
N HIS A 64 4.99 9.88 0.63
CA HIS A 64 5.81 9.19 1.62
C HIS A 64 5.34 7.74 1.85
N GLN A 65 4.03 7.50 1.89
CA GLN A 65 3.48 6.16 2.05
C GLN A 65 3.84 5.25 0.86
N ILE A 66 3.77 5.78 -0.36
CA ILE A 66 4.20 5.06 -1.57
C ILE A 66 5.67 4.65 -1.44
N ASN A 67 6.56 5.59 -1.05
CA ASN A 67 7.98 5.29 -0.87
C ASN A 67 8.21 4.20 0.19
N ASN A 68 7.52 4.28 1.34
CA ASN A 68 7.61 3.26 2.39
C ASN A 68 7.18 1.88 1.89
N VAL A 69 6.07 1.82 1.15
CA VAL A 69 5.58 0.57 0.57
C VAL A 69 6.57 0.03 -0.45
N THR A 70 7.11 0.87 -1.34
CA THR A 70 8.14 0.46 -2.31
C THR A 70 9.35 -0.14 -1.62
N ASN A 71 9.90 0.53 -0.59
CA ASN A 71 11.06 0.02 0.15
C ASN A 71 10.74 -1.30 0.88
N ALA A 72 9.56 -1.41 1.48
CA ALA A 72 9.14 -2.63 2.15
C ALA A 72 8.97 -3.79 1.16
N THR A 73 8.44 -3.52 -0.04
CA THR A 73 8.31 -4.54 -1.10
C THR A 73 9.66 -4.96 -1.66
N GLU A 74 10.62 -4.04 -1.80
CA GLU A 74 11.99 -4.37 -2.20
C GLU A 74 12.68 -5.25 -1.17
N LEU A 75 12.57 -4.88 0.12
CA LEU A 75 13.14 -5.67 1.22
C LEU A 75 12.55 -7.07 1.30
N ALA A 76 11.22 -7.18 1.25
CA ALA A 76 10.54 -8.48 1.26
C ALA A 76 10.93 -9.35 0.05
N THR A 77 11.19 -8.72 -1.09
CA THR A 77 11.57 -9.45 -2.31
C THR A 77 13.00 -9.95 -2.25
N ASN A 78 13.92 -9.15 -1.71
CA ASN A 78 15.27 -9.63 -1.40
C ASN A 78 15.23 -10.80 -0.40
N GLU A 79 14.40 -10.72 0.64
CA GLU A 79 14.22 -11.85 1.58
C GLU A 79 13.66 -13.10 0.88
N ILE A 80 12.71 -12.96 -0.04
CA ILE A 80 12.20 -14.08 -0.84
C ILE A 80 13.30 -14.67 -1.73
N LEU A 81 14.11 -13.83 -2.39
CA LEU A 81 15.22 -14.29 -3.23
C LEU A 81 16.28 -15.05 -2.41
N ASP A 82 16.64 -14.56 -1.22
CA ASP A 82 17.54 -15.26 -0.30
C ASP A 82 17.00 -16.64 0.11
N LEU A 83 15.69 -16.74 0.34
CA LEU A 83 15.02 -18.02 0.64
C LEU A 83 15.02 -18.95 -0.58
N ILE A 84 14.80 -18.42 -1.79
CA ILE A 84 14.87 -19.19 -3.03
C ILE A 84 16.29 -19.72 -3.27
N ASP A 85 17.33 -18.92 -3.02
CA ASP A 85 18.72 -19.38 -3.12
C ASP A 85 19.01 -20.54 -2.17
N LYS A 86 18.51 -20.46 -0.93
CA LYS A 86 18.59 -21.58 0.03
C LYS A 86 17.87 -22.82 -0.51
N VAL A 87 16.65 -22.67 -1.04
CA VAL A 87 15.89 -23.77 -1.64
C VAL A 87 16.66 -24.38 -2.80
N LEU A 88 17.23 -23.58 -3.71
CA LEU A 88 18.02 -24.07 -4.85
C LEU A 88 19.26 -24.84 -4.40
N ASN A 89 19.93 -24.37 -3.36
CA ASN A 89 21.11 -25.04 -2.81
C ASN A 89 20.76 -26.39 -2.16
N GLU A 90 19.77 -26.41 -1.26
CA GLU A 90 19.28 -27.64 -0.61
C GLU A 90 18.73 -28.65 -1.63
N THR A 91 18.04 -28.16 -2.66
CA THR A 91 17.51 -28.99 -3.75
C THR A 91 18.63 -29.58 -4.59
N SER A 92 19.69 -28.81 -4.88
CA SER A 92 20.87 -29.30 -5.60
C SER A 92 21.68 -30.31 -4.77
N HIS A 93 21.77 -30.11 -3.47
CA HIS A 93 22.37 -31.09 -2.56
C HIS A 93 21.56 -32.40 -2.54
N SER A 94 20.23 -32.30 -2.44
CA SER A 94 19.32 -33.44 -2.49
C SER A 94 19.38 -34.18 -3.82
N GLU A 95 19.47 -33.45 -4.93
CA GLU A 95 19.67 -34.02 -6.29
C GLU A 95 20.95 -34.87 -6.32
N SER A 96 22.07 -34.33 -5.87
CA SER A 96 23.35 -35.05 -5.84
C SER A 96 23.32 -36.31 -4.95
N MET A 97 22.65 -36.23 -3.79
CA MET A 97 22.47 -37.39 -2.91
C MET A 97 21.61 -38.49 -3.57
N LEU A 98 20.52 -38.10 -4.24
CA LEU A 98 19.67 -39.05 -4.96
C LEU A 98 20.36 -39.65 -6.19
N GLU A 99 21.15 -38.87 -6.93
CA GLU A 99 21.97 -39.37 -8.04
C GLU A 99 22.99 -40.41 -7.55
N ARG A 100 23.65 -40.14 -6.41
CA ARG A 100 24.59 -41.10 -5.82
C ARG A 100 23.88 -42.36 -5.33
N LEU A 101 22.68 -42.24 -4.75
CA LEU A 101 21.88 -43.39 -4.33
C LEU A 101 21.42 -44.22 -5.53
N LEU A 102 21.06 -43.58 -6.64
CA LEU A 102 20.70 -44.28 -7.88
C LEU A 102 21.88 -45.08 -8.43
N GLU A 103 23.08 -44.49 -8.44
CA GLU A 103 24.30 -45.18 -8.86
C GLU A 103 24.61 -46.39 -7.98
N LEU A 104 24.54 -46.22 -6.66
CA LEU A 104 24.75 -47.32 -5.70
C LEU A 104 23.71 -48.43 -5.86
N GLU A 105 22.46 -48.09 -6.16
CA GLU A 105 21.41 -49.10 -6.39
C GLU A 105 21.66 -49.90 -7.67
N LYS A 106 22.16 -49.24 -8.73
CA LYS A 106 22.58 -49.88 -9.98
C LYS A 106 23.79 -50.79 -9.77
N GLU A 107 24.85 -50.29 -9.12
CA GLU A 107 26.05 -51.09 -8.77
C GLU A 107 25.65 -52.32 -7.95
N LYS A 108 24.75 -52.16 -6.96
CA LYS A 108 24.25 -53.26 -6.13
C LYS A 108 23.48 -54.30 -6.96
N ALA A 109 22.64 -53.86 -7.89
CA ALA A 109 21.89 -54.74 -8.78
C ALA A 109 22.82 -55.55 -9.70
N GLU A 110 23.89 -54.93 -10.22
CA GLU A 110 24.91 -55.60 -11.04
C GLU A 110 25.68 -56.66 -10.25
N LEU A 111 26.18 -56.32 -9.05
CA LEU A 111 26.89 -57.28 -8.18
C LEU A 111 26.01 -58.48 -7.81
N ILE A 112 24.74 -58.26 -7.51
CA ILE A 112 23.79 -59.35 -7.20
C ILE A 112 23.60 -60.26 -8.43
N ARG A 113 23.54 -59.68 -9.64
CA ARG A 113 23.49 -60.45 -10.91
C ARG A 113 24.74 -61.27 -11.15
N GLU A 114 25.93 -60.69 -10.96
CA GLU A 114 27.19 -61.42 -11.12
C GLU A 114 27.27 -62.62 -10.17
N VAL A 115 26.96 -62.43 -8.89
CA VAL A 115 26.96 -63.51 -7.88
C VAL A 115 25.98 -64.64 -8.24
N ALA A 116 24.79 -64.30 -8.75
CA ALA A 116 23.80 -65.31 -9.15
C ALA A 116 24.23 -66.09 -10.40
N LEU A 117 24.90 -65.43 -11.35
CA LEU A 117 25.45 -66.06 -12.56
C LEU A 117 26.62 -66.99 -12.21
N GLU A 118 27.54 -66.58 -11.34
CA GLU A 118 28.66 -67.43 -10.89
C GLU A 118 28.19 -68.63 -10.06
N SER A 119 27.09 -68.50 -9.30
CA SER A 119 26.53 -69.59 -8.50
C SER A 119 25.98 -70.74 -9.36
N ASN A 120 25.65 -70.51 -10.63
CA ASN A 120 25.11 -71.49 -11.59
C ASN A 120 23.94 -72.36 -11.06
N SER A 121 23.17 -71.83 -10.10
CA SER A 121 22.09 -72.52 -9.40
C SER A 121 20.72 -72.03 -9.90
N PRO A 122 19.78 -72.91 -10.28
CA PRO A 122 18.43 -72.52 -10.69
C PRO A 122 17.68 -71.70 -9.63
N LYS A 123 17.99 -71.96 -8.35
CA LYS A 123 17.37 -71.28 -7.21
C LYS A 123 17.91 -69.86 -7.01
N ALA A 124 19.16 -69.59 -7.44
CA ALA A 124 19.74 -68.25 -7.40
C ALA A 124 19.05 -67.32 -8.43
N VAL A 125 18.76 -67.85 -9.62
CA VAL A 125 18.02 -67.12 -10.68
C VAL A 125 16.59 -66.77 -10.21
N GLU A 126 15.88 -67.71 -9.58
CA GLU A 126 14.53 -67.46 -9.06
C GLU A 126 14.52 -66.39 -7.93
N LEU A 127 15.52 -66.41 -7.04
CA LEU A 127 15.65 -65.42 -5.97
C LEU A 127 15.99 -64.03 -6.52
N LEU A 128 16.79 -63.96 -7.59
CA LEU A 128 17.15 -62.70 -8.23
C LEU A 128 15.95 -62.04 -8.93
N GLN A 129 15.10 -62.84 -9.58
CA GLN A 129 13.86 -62.33 -10.17
C GLN A 129 12.90 -61.76 -9.11
N LYS A 130 12.75 -62.45 -7.96
CA LYS A 130 11.98 -61.93 -6.82
C LYS A 130 12.61 -60.69 -6.19
N TYR A 131 13.93 -60.57 -6.28
CA TYR A 131 14.66 -59.40 -5.81
C TYR A 131 14.38 -58.18 -6.70
N ASP A 132 14.55 -58.32 -8.02
CA ASP A 132 14.28 -57.26 -9.00
C ASP A 132 12.81 -56.78 -8.91
N GLU A 133 11.83 -57.69 -8.79
CA GLU A 133 10.42 -57.31 -8.69
C GLU A 133 10.04 -56.55 -7.41
N LYS A 134 10.72 -56.82 -6.29
CA LYS A 134 10.30 -56.33 -4.96
C LYS A 134 11.19 -55.24 -4.39
N TYR A 135 12.46 -55.22 -4.76
CA TYR A 135 13.48 -54.37 -4.13
C TYR A 135 14.19 -53.44 -5.13
N ASP A 136 13.85 -53.45 -6.42
CA ASP A 136 14.34 -52.43 -7.35
C ASP A 136 13.74 -51.06 -6.96
N ASN A 137 14.57 -50.23 -6.33
CA ASN A 137 14.21 -48.87 -5.95
C ASN A 137 14.60 -47.84 -7.02
N SER A 138 15.25 -48.24 -8.12
CA SER A 138 15.77 -47.33 -9.14
C SER A 138 14.67 -46.45 -9.72
N ALA A 139 13.54 -47.05 -10.10
CA ALA A 139 12.38 -46.32 -10.61
C ALA A 139 11.81 -45.31 -9.60
N ARG A 140 11.83 -45.63 -8.30
CA ARG A 140 11.36 -44.72 -7.23
C ARG A 140 12.30 -43.54 -7.04
N ILE A 141 13.61 -43.80 -7.10
CA ILE A 141 14.65 -42.77 -7.00
C ILE A 141 14.58 -41.83 -8.22
N GLU A 142 14.35 -42.37 -9.42
CA GLU A 142 14.18 -41.56 -10.64
C GLU A 142 12.95 -40.64 -10.56
N VAL A 143 11.83 -41.12 -10.00
CA VAL A 143 10.65 -40.27 -9.76
C VAL A 143 10.98 -39.14 -8.78
N LEU A 144 11.71 -39.42 -7.69
CA LEU A 144 12.13 -38.40 -6.72
C LEU A 144 13.08 -37.36 -7.35
N LEU A 145 14.01 -37.80 -8.20
CA LEU A 145 14.86 -36.90 -8.98
C LEU A 145 14.04 -35.99 -9.90
N GLY A 146 12.99 -36.53 -10.52
CA GLY A 146 12.07 -35.74 -11.33
C GLY A 146 11.35 -34.64 -10.52
N VAL A 147 10.89 -34.96 -9.31
CA VAL A 147 10.25 -33.98 -8.41
C VAL A 147 11.24 -32.88 -8.00
N ILE A 148 12.46 -33.25 -7.64
CA ILE A 148 13.54 -32.30 -7.26
C ILE A 148 13.89 -31.35 -8.43
N LYS A 149 13.94 -31.87 -9.66
CA LYS A 149 14.15 -31.04 -10.86
C LYS A 149 13.02 -30.03 -11.07
N ASN A 150 11.76 -30.47 -10.92
CA ASN A 150 10.62 -29.58 -11.01
C ASN A 150 10.66 -28.47 -9.94
N ILE A 151 11.07 -28.79 -8.70
CA ILE A 151 11.24 -27.78 -7.64
C ILE A 151 12.29 -26.72 -8.05
N LYS A 152 13.42 -27.13 -8.63
CA LYS A 152 14.43 -26.19 -9.17
C LYS A 152 13.87 -25.31 -10.28
N GLU A 153 13.09 -25.87 -11.21
CA GLU A 153 12.46 -25.10 -12.29
C GLU A 153 11.44 -24.08 -11.75
N TYR A 154 10.64 -24.46 -10.75
CA TYR A 154 9.70 -23.54 -10.10
C TYR A 154 10.42 -22.43 -9.34
N ALA A 155 11.47 -22.75 -8.59
CA ALA A 155 12.30 -21.77 -7.90
C ALA A 155 12.90 -20.74 -8.87
N ASN A 156 13.47 -21.19 -10.00
CA ASN A 156 13.98 -20.30 -11.05
C ASN A 156 12.89 -19.43 -11.67
N SER A 157 11.70 -20.00 -11.90
CA SER A 157 10.55 -19.26 -12.45
C SER A 157 10.07 -18.16 -11.51
N ILE A 158 10.09 -18.41 -10.19
CA ILE A 158 9.78 -17.41 -9.16
C ILE A 158 10.82 -16.28 -9.21
N THR A 159 12.11 -16.60 -9.25
CA THR A 159 13.19 -15.61 -9.36
C THR A 159 12.99 -14.69 -10.55
N ILE A 160 12.70 -15.24 -11.74
CA ILE A 160 12.43 -14.45 -12.95
C ILE A 160 11.17 -13.59 -12.78
N SER A 161 10.10 -14.16 -12.19
CA SER A 161 8.83 -13.45 -12.03
C SER A 161 8.95 -12.24 -11.09
N LEU A 162 9.76 -12.33 -10.04
CA LEU A 162 9.97 -11.24 -9.09
C LEU A 162 10.74 -10.05 -9.69
N GLN A 163 11.50 -10.26 -10.78
CA GLN A 163 12.24 -9.19 -11.47
C GLN A 163 11.34 -8.09 -12.06
N VAL A 164 10.04 -8.36 -12.27
CA VAL A 164 9.08 -7.33 -12.73
C VAL A 164 8.92 -6.18 -11.73
N GLN A 165 9.32 -6.38 -10.46
CA GLN A 165 9.21 -5.35 -9.44
C GLN A 165 10.03 -4.10 -9.72
N ASP A 166 11.18 -4.21 -10.40
CA ASP A 166 12.00 -3.05 -10.78
C ASP A 166 11.20 -2.06 -11.65
N ILE A 167 10.34 -2.59 -12.53
CA ILE A 167 9.43 -1.78 -13.35
C ILE A 167 8.38 -1.11 -12.46
N THR A 168 7.83 -1.83 -11.48
CA THR A 168 6.81 -1.27 -10.57
C THR A 168 7.38 -0.17 -9.68
N ALA A 169 8.62 -0.32 -9.19
CA ALA A 169 9.32 0.69 -8.42
C ALA A 169 9.57 1.95 -9.25
N GLN A 170 9.99 1.81 -10.51
CA GLN A 170 10.15 2.94 -11.43
C GLN A 170 8.83 3.67 -11.71
N GLN A 171 7.73 2.94 -11.93
CA GLN A 171 6.41 3.55 -12.13
C GLN A 171 5.94 4.30 -10.87
N LEU A 172 6.14 3.74 -9.67
CA LEU A 172 5.82 4.43 -8.42
C LEU A 172 6.70 5.67 -8.18
N ALA A 173 7.98 5.62 -8.56
CA ALA A 173 8.86 6.79 -8.50
C ALA A 173 8.38 7.90 -9.46
N ALA A 174 7.94 7.55 -10.67
CA ALA A 174 7.35 8.51 -11.61
C ALA A 174 6.06 9.12 -11.05
N VAL A 175 5.20 8.31 -10.42
CA VAL A 175 3.97 8.79 -9.75
C VAL A 175 4.31 9.74 -8.60
N ASN A 176 5.33 9.44 -7.78
CA ASN A 176 5.79 10.34 -6.72
C ASN A 176 6.24 11.71 -7.26
N HIS A 177 6.96 11.74 -8.38
CA HIS A 177 7.33 12.99 -9.05
C HIS A 177 6.12 13.77 -9.57
N LEU A 178 5.10 13.09 -10.10
CA LEU A 178 3.85 13.73 -10.50
C LEU A 178 3.10 14.32 -9.30
N ILE A 179 3.07 13.59 -8.19
CA ILE A 179 2.46 14.05 -6.94
C ILE A 179 3.15 15.31 -6.41
N ASP A 180 4.48 15.37 -6.41
CA ASP A 180 5.26 16.57 -6.03
C ASP A 180 4.97 17.76 -6.97
N SER A 181 4.84 17.52 -8.27
CA SER A 181 4.46 18.55 -9.25
C SER A 181 3.07 19.12 -8.98
N VAL A 182 2.09 18.25 -8.68
CA VAL A 182 0.72 18.65 -8.31
C VAL A 182 0.75 19.45 -7.00
N GLN A 183 1.49 19.00 -5.99
CA GLN A 183 1.65 19.72 -4.73
C GLN A 183 2.18 21.14 -4.95
N LYS A 184 3.27 21.28 -5.72
CA LYS A 184 3.88 22.59 -6.02
C LYS A 184 2.89 23.52 -6.72
N LYS A 185 2.10 23.00 -7.65
CA LYS A 185 1.11 23.77 -8.40
C LYS A 185 -0.10 24.18 -7.56
N LEU A 186 -0.59 23.30 -6.68
CA LEU A 186 -1.64 23.66 -5.72
C LEU A 186 -1.13 24.68 -4.70
N GLY A 187 0.09 24.51 -4.19
CA GLY A 187 0.72 25.46 -3.27
C GLY A 187 0.93 26.84 -3.90
N SER A 188 1.32 26.92 -5.17
CA SER A 188 1.39 28.20 -5.88
C SER A 188 0.01 28.83 -6.05
N LEU A 189 -1.03 28.02 -6.36
CA LEU A 189 -2.40 28.52 -6.48
C LEU A 189 -2.91 29.13 -5.18
N ILE A 190 -2.70 28.45 -4.04
CA ILE A 190 -3.08 28.95 -2.73
C ILE A 190 -2.38 30.29 -2.45
N ASN A 191 -1.07 30.35 -2.68
CA ASN A 191 -0.27 31.55 -2.47
C ASN A 191 -0.71 32.72 -3.37
N ASP A 192 -1.09 32.42 -4.62
CA ASP A 192 -1.60 33.43 -5.56
C ASP A 192 -3.00 33.93 -5.14
N ILE A 193 -3.87 33.06 -4.62
CA ILE A 193 -5.20 33.42 -4.10
C ILE A 193 -5.06 34.27 -2.83
N GLU A 194 -4.19 33.88 -1.90
CA GLU A 194 -3.90 34.59 -0.64
C GLU A 194 -3.34 36.00 -0.92
N LYS A 195 -2.46 36.13 -1.91
CA LYS A 195 -1.99 37.44 -2.39
C LYS A 195 -3.08 38.27 -3.07
N SER A 196 -4.14 37.65 -3.59
CA SER A 196 -5.20 38.33 -4.35
C SER A 196 -6.37 38.86 -3.51
N HIS A 197 -6.58 38.39 -2.26
CA HIS A 197 -7.71 38.84 -1.43
C HIS A 197 -7.33 39.33 -0.02
N ILE A 198 -7.46 40.65 0.14
CA ILE A 198 -8.21 41.40 1.16
C ILE A 198 -8.29 40.78 2.57
N LYS A 199 -7.57 41.39 3.51
CA LYS A 199 -7.76 41.24 4.97
C LYS A 199 -9.21 41.54 5.36
N SER A 200 -9.98 40.50 5.68
CA SER A 200 -11.21 40.61 6.46
C SER A 200 -11.28 39.46 7.46
N THR A 201 -10.82 39.78 8.67
CA THR A 201 -11.37 39.38 9.99
C THR A 201 -11.95 37.98 10.23
N GLU A 202 -11.38 37.39 11.28
CA GLU A 202 -11.93 36.46 12.29
C GLU A 202 -11.58 34.97 12.16
N ASP A 203 -10.65 34.58 13.03
CA ASP A 203 -10.33 33.22 13.46
C ASP A 203 -11.58 32.43 13.84
N LEU A 204 -11.96 31.46 13.00
CA LEU A 204 -12.85 30.37 13.40
C LEU A 204 -12.03 29.08 13.42
N GLN A 205 -11.44 28.79 14.59
CA GLN A 205 -10.91 27.46 14.90
C GLN A 205 -12.09 26.52 15.14
N ILE A 206 -12.30 25.58 14.23
CA ILE A 206 -13.19 24.42 14.45
C ILE A 206 -12.30 23.20 14.73
N PRO A 207 -12.49 22.48 15.86
CA PRO A 207 -11.64 21.35 16.21
C PRO A 207 -11.96 20.13 15.33
N PHE A 208 -10.91 19.49 14.82
CA PHE A 208 -10.99 18.18 14.17
C PHE A 208 -11.11 17.08 15.23
N GLU A 209 -12.15 16.23 15.16
CA GLU A 209 -12.17 14.93 15.83
C GLU A 209 -11.50 13.87 14.94
N GLU A 210 -10.36 13.34 15.38
CA GLU A 210 -9.72 12.17 14.78
C GLU A 210 -10.52 10.90 15.10
N SER A 211 -11.27 10.37 14.13
CA SER A 211 -11.80 9.00 14.25
C SER A 211 -10.68 7.99 13.99
N MET A 212 -10.00 7.61 15.07
CA MET A 212 -8.93 6.61 15.07
C MET A 212 -9.48 5.18 15.03
N THR A 213 -9.43 4.53 13.86
CA THR A 213 -9.38 3.06 13.72
C THR A 213 -8.30 2.58 12.75
N PHE A 214 -7.56 3.50 12.12
CA PHE A 214 -6.50 3.20 11.16
C PHE A 214 -5.21 3.84 11.65
N ASP A 215 -4.19 3.04 12.00
CA ASP A 215 -2.86 3.54 12.34
C ASP A 215 -2.07 3.83 11.05
N PRO A 216 -1.92 5.09 10.64
CA PRO A 216 -1.21 5.46 9.41
C PRO A 216 0.32 5.33 9.58
N ASN A 217 0.81 5.06 10.79
CA ASN A 217 2.22 4.88 11.11
C ASN A 217 2.62 3.40 11.25
N ALA A 218 1.74 2.46 10.88
CA ALA A 218 2.06 1.05 10.86
C ALA A 218 3.30 0.80 9.97
N ARG A 219 4.42 0.47 10.62
CA ARG A 219 5.67 0.05 9.97
C ARG A 219 5.82 -1.45 10.14
N TYR A 220 6.27 -2.14 9.10
CA TYR A 220 6.72 -3.51 9.23
C TYR A 220 7.92 -3.55 10.20
N GLN A 221 7.73 -4.18 11.36
CA GLN A 221 8.79 -4.42 12.34
C GLN A 221 8.98 -5.93 12.48
N ASN A 222 10.23 -6.39 12.33
CA ASN A 222 10.56 -7.80 12.41
C ASN A 222 10.12 -8.43 13.75
N GLY A 223 9.55 -9.63 13.65
CA GLY A 223 8.71 -10.27 14.67
C GLY A 223 9.38 -10.70 15.97
N THR A 224 10.69 -10.50 16.17
CA THR A 224 11.37 -10.90 17.41
C THR A 224 11.08 -9.95 18.57
N SER A 225 11.02 -8.64 18.31
CA SER A 225 10.74 -7.62 19.33
C SER A 225 9.25 -7.48 19.67
N SER A 226 8.36 -7.69 18.69
CA SER A 226 6.91 -7.63 18.92
C SER A 226 6.40 -8.85 19.68
N GLN A 227 6.97 -10.04 19.47
CA GLN A 227 6.63 -11.22 20.28
C GLN A 227 7.09 -11.07 21.73
N GLN A 228 8.28 -10.51 21.99
CA GLN A 228 8.72 -10.25 23.35
C GLN A 228 7.84 -9.25 24.09
N LEU A 229 7.36 -8.19 23.42
CA LEU A 229 6.42 -7.23 24.03
C LEU A 229 5.04 -7.85 24.29
N VAL A 230 4.55 -8.70 23.40
CA VAL A 230 3.28 -9.43 23.58
C VAL A 230 3.42 -10.44 24.73
N ASP A 231 4.51 -11.20 24.77
CA ASP A 231 4.80 -12.15 25.83
C ASP A 231 4.97 -11.44 27.18
N ASP A 232 5.63 -10.28 27.24
CA ASP A 232 5.82 -9.52 28.48
C ASP A 232 4.49 -8.91 29.00
N VAL A 233 3.58 -8.51 28.09
CA VAL A 233 2.22 -8.05 28.46
C VAL A 233 1.34 -9.21 28.92
N ILE A 234 1.42 -10.37 28.27
CA ILE A 234 0.71 -11.59 28.68
C ILE A 234 1.22 -12.05 30.05
N THR A 235 2.54 -12.06 30.26
CA THR A 235 3.16 -12.46 31.52
C THR A 235 2.85 -11.49 32.66
N LYS A 236 2.77 -10.17 32.39
CA LYS A 236 2.33 -9.18 33.40
C LYS A 236 0.84 -9.26 33.73
N LYS A 237 -0.04 -9.64 32.79
CA LYS A 237 -1.48 -9.79 33.05
C LYS A 237 -1.85 -11.09 33.77
N ILE A 238 -1.03 -12.13 33.67
CA ILE A 238 -1.30 -13.43 34.36
C ILE A 238 -1.05 -13.34 35.88
N ASN A 239 -0.31 -12.34 36.38
CA ASN A 239 -0.01 -12.19 37.81
C ASN A 239 -0.97 -11.27 38.59
N ALA A 240 -2.09 -10.84 38.01
CA ALA A 240 -3.03 -9.90 38.64
C ALA A 240 -4.45 -10.46 38.85
N SER A 241 -4.58 -11.76 39.11
CA SER A 241 -5.81 -12.35 39.65
C SER A 241 -5.45 -13.51 40.56
N SER A 242 -5.02 -13.21 41.78
CA SER A 242 -4.86 -14.26 42.79
C SER A 242 -6.23 -14.91 43.05
N GLN A 243 -6.25 -16.24 43.19
CA GLN A 243 -7.47 -17.03 43.42
C GLN A 243 -8.32 -16.50 44.59
N GLU A 244 -7.70 -15.79 45.55
CA GLU A 244 -8.36 -15.11 46.66
C GLU A 244 -9.28 -13.95 46.26
N GLU A 245 -9.01 -13.28 45.14
CA GLU A 245 -9.84 -12.19 44.61
C GLU A 245 -11.06 -12.73 43.86
N ILE A 246 -10.90 -13.87 43.18
CA ILE A 246 -11.98 -14.64 42.55
C ILE A 246 -12.91 -15.21 43.64
N ASP A 247 -12.36 -15.79 44.71
CA ASP A 247 -13.15 -16.36 45.81
C ASP A 247 -13.94 -15.30 46.61
N ARG A 248 -13.50 -14.04 46.62
CA ARG A 248 -14.27 -12.91 47.19
C ARG A 248 -15.48 -12.50 46.35
N LEU A 249 -15.42 -12.67 45.03
CA LEU A 249 -16.52 -12.32 44.11
C LEU A 249 -17.67 -13.33 44.15
N PHE A 250 -17.42 -14.57 44.56
CA PHE A 250 -18.43 -15.65 44.60
C PHE A 250 -18.96 -15.99 46.01
N ARG A 251 -18.55 -15.25 47.05
CA ARG A 251 -19.20 -15.30 48.37
C ARG A 251 -20.18 -14.14 48.53
N LYS A 252 -21.39 -14.34 48.02
CA LYS A 252 -22.58 -13.63 48.50
C LYS A 252 -23.77 -14.56 48.53
#